data_AF-A0A1F4V5U7-F1
#
_entry.id   AF-A0A1F4V5U7-F1
#
_cell.length_a   1.000
_cell.length_b   1.000
_cell.length_c   1.000
_cell.angle_alpha   90.00
_cell.angle_beta   90.00
_cell.angle_gamma   90.00
#
_symmetry.space_group_name_H-M   'P 1'
#
loop_
_entity.id
_entity.type
_entity.pdbx_description
1 polymer ?
#
loop_
_entity_poly.entity_id
_entity_poly.type
_entity_poly.pdbx_seq_one_letter_code
_entity_poly.pdbx_strand_id
1 'polypeptide(L)' 'MPKNKTELMVLVSIFITLVIILWVFVMYENKVYKEQYGDPIGPQVDNHGCLLPVGDSWCPTEQKCINILKEKCAL' A
#
# COMPACT_ATOMS: atom_id res chain seq x y z
N MET A 1 -32.16 -26.94 -3.42
CA MET A 1 -32.56 -26.89 -4.84
C MET A 1 -33.66 -25.86 -5.00
N PRO A 2 -33.43 -24.76 -5.73
CA PRO A 2 -34.45 -23.74 -5.96
C PRO A 2 -35.62 -24.36 -6.74
N LYS A 3 -36.83 -24.16 -6.23
CA LYS A 3 -38.04 -24.81 -6.75
C LYS A 3 -38.66 -24.06 -7.93
N ASN A 4 -38.30 -22.80 -8.15
CA ASN A 4 -38.82 -21.96 -9.23
C ASN A 4 -37.69 -21.10 -9.85
N LYS A 5 -37.95 -20.53 -11.02
CA LYS A 5 -36.97 -19.70 -11.75
C LYS A 5 -36.69 -18.37 -11.06
N THR A 6 -37.67 -17.79 -10.36
CA THR A 6 -37.54 -16.51 -9.67
C THR A 6 -36.62 -16.59 -8.45
N GLU A 7 -36.75 -17.63 -7.62
CA GLU A 7 -35.90 -17.93 -6.47
C GLU A 7 -34.47 -18.21 -6.92
N LEU A 8 -34.29 -18.94 -8.04
CA LEU A 8 -32.96 -19.13 -8.63
C LEU A 8 -32.35 -17.80 -9.07
N MET A 9 -33.12 -16.91 -9.70
CA MET A 9 -32.66 -15.59 -10.13
C MET A 9 -32.28 -14.68 -8.96
N VAL A 10 -33.07 -14.70 -7.88
CA VAL A 10 -32.79 -13.95 -6.66
C VAL A 10 -31.50 -14.45 -6.00
N LEU A 11 -31.34 -15.76 -5.85
CA LEU A 11 -30.12 -16.35 -5.28
C LEU A 11 -28.87 -16.01 -6.10
N VAL A 12 -28.97 -16.06 -7.43
CA VAL A 12 -27.87 -15.67 -8.33
C VAL A 12 -27.55 -14.19 -8.18
N SER A 13 -28.55 -13.32 -8.09
CA SER A 13 -28.33 -11.87 -7.92
C SER A 13 -27.63 -11.54 -6.59
N ILE A 14 -28.05 -12.19 -5.50
CA ILE A 14 -27.44 -12.03 -4.17
C ILE A 14 -25.99 -12.51 -4.21
N PHE A 15 -25.72 -13.64 -4.85
CA PHE A 15 -24.35 -14.13 -4.95
C PHE A 15 -23.46 -13.17 -5.75
N ILE A 16 -23.96 -12.63 -6.87
CA ILE A 16 -23.22 -11.66 -7.70
C ILE A 16 -22.92 -10.38 -6.90
N THR A 17 -23.89 -9.84 -6.16
CA THR A 17 -23.65 -8.62 -5.36
C THR A 17 -22.64 -8.87 -4.25
N LEU A 18 -22.69 -10.02 -3.56
CA LEU A 18 -21.71 -10.39 -2.55
C LEU A 18 -20.29 -10.50 -3.14
N VAL A 19 -20.16 -11.10 -4.32
CA VAL A 19 -18.87 -11.19 -5.03
C VAL A 19 -18.33 -9.80 -5.39
N ILE A 20 -19.19 -8.91 -5.90
CA ILE A 20 -18.79 -7.53 -6.23
C ILE A 20 -18.34 -6.78 -4.97
N ILE A 21 -19.08 -6.89 -3.87
CA ILE A 21 -18.75 -6.24 -2.59
C ILE A 21 -17.40 -6.74 -2.07
N LEU A 22 -17.18 -8.06 -2.07
CA LEU A 22 -15.90 -8.64 -1.67
C LEU A 22 -14.76 -8.17 -2.57
N TRP A 23 -14.97 -8.11 -3.88
CA TRP A 23 -13.96 -7.63 -4.82
C TRP A 23 -13.62 -6.15 -4.58
N VAL A 24 -14.62 -5.30 -4.37
CA VAL A 24 -14.43 -3.88 -4.03
C VAL A 24 -13.67 -3.74 -2.71
N PHE A 25 -14.01 -4.53 -1.69
CA PHE A 25 -13.33 -4.55 -0.40
C PHE A 25 -11.84 -4.94 -0.54
N VAL A 26 -11.55 -6.01 -1.27
CA VAL A 26 -10.17 -6.45 -1.56
C VAL A 26 -9.40 -5.37 -2.32
N MET A 27 -10.01 -4.74 -3.33
CA MET A 27 -9.38 -3.67 -4.10
C MET A 27 -9.15 -2.41 -3.25
N TYR A 28 -10.04 -2.13 -2.30
CA TYR A 28 -9.93 -1.02 -1.36
C TYR A 28 -8.73 -1.22 -0.42
N GLU A 29 -8.57 -2.40 0.17
CA GLU A 29 -7.41 -2.72 1.02
C GLU A 29 -6.09 -2.67 0.23
N ASN A 30 -6.07 -3.21 -1.00
CA ASN A 30 -4.89 -3.19 -1.86
C ASN A 30 -4.42 -1.77 -2.22
N LYS A 31 -5.36 -0.83 -2.41
CA LYS A 31 -5.02 0.58 -2.70
C LYS A 31 -4.36 1.24 -1.50
N VAL A 32 -4.92 1.06 -0.30
CA VAL A 32 -4.36 1.61 0.95
C VAL A 32 -2.98 1.02 1.25
N TYR A 33 -2.79 -0.28 1.01
CA TYR A 33 -1.51 -0.95 1.20
C TYR A 33 -0.38 -0.32 0.36
N LYS A 34 -0.65 -0.01 -0.91
CA LYS A 34 0.34 0.57 -1.82
C LYS A 34 0.71 2.02 -1.47
N GLU A 35 -0.23 2.80 -0.97
CA GLU A 35 -0.02 4.22 -0.65
C GLU A 35 0.88 4.43 0.57
N GLN A 36 0.83 3.51 1.56
CA GLN A 36 1.67 3.60 2.76
C GLN A 36 3.00 2.84 2.68
N TYR A 37 3.05 1.67 2.04
CA TYR A 37 4.22 0.78 2.11
C TYR A 37 5.13 0.86 0.88
N GLY A 38 4.68 1.50 -0.21
CA GLY A 38 5.39 1.47 -1.49
C GLY A 38 5.52 0.05 -2.04
N ASP A 39 6.19 -0.10 -3.19
CA ASP A 39 6.49 -1.45 -3.70
C ASP A 39 7.44 -2.16 -2.72
N PRO A 40 7.10 -3.36 -2.20
CA PRO A 40 7.93 -4.08 -1.24
C PRO A 40 9.28 -4.55 -1.81
N ILE A 41 9.53 -4.32 -3.11
CA ILE A 41 10.73 -4.74 -3.84
C ILE A 41 11.64 -3.54 -4.13
N GLY A 42 11.21 -2.30 -3.85
CA GLY A 42 11.98 -1.08 -4.07
C GLY A 42 12.60 -0.51 -2.79
N PRO A 43 13.82 0.06 -2.83
CA PRO A 43 14.34 0.82 -1.70
C PRO A 43 13.48 2.06 -1.46
N GLN A 44 12.90 2.18 -0.26
CA GLN A 44 12.25 3.42 0.17
C GLN A 44 13.31 4.50 0.37
N VAL A 45 13.28 5.53 -0.47
CA VAL A 45 14.24 6.64 -0.44
C VAL A 45 13.53 7.98 -0.27
N ASP A 46 14.20 8.95 0.35
CA ASP A 46 13.77 10.35 0.34
C ASP A 46 13.97 11.00 -1.05
N ASN A 47 13.60 12.28 -1.17
CA ASN A 47 13.74 13.04 -2.43
C ASN A 47 15.19 13.17 -2.93
N HIS A 48 16.17 12.87 -2.10
CA HIS A 48 17.59 12.92 -2.41
C HIS A 48 18.21 11.52 -2.58
N GLY A 49 17.40 10.46 -2.53
CA GLY A 49 17.85 9.09 -2.69
C GLY A 49 18.37 8.43 -1.41
N CYS A 50 18.18 9.05 -0.24
CA CYS A 50 18.64 8.50 1.03
C CYS A 50 17.69 7.42 1.54
N LEU A 51 18.24 6.27 1.95
CA LEU A 51 17.48 5.10 2.36
C LEU A 51 16.82 5.31 3.73
N LEU A 52 15.50 5.48 3.74
CA LEU A 52 14.73 5.65 4.97
C LEU A 52 14.82 4.43 5.92
N PRO A 53 14.77 3.16 5.46
CA PRO A 53 14.76 1.99 6.35
C PRO A 53 16.05 1.79 7.16
N VAL A 54 17.18 2.34 6.70
CA VAL A 54 18.48 2.23 7.39
C VAL A 54 18.81 3.46 8.24
N GLY A 55 17.89 4.42 8.32
CA GLY A 55 18.04 5.65 9.11
C GLY A 55 18.93 6.70 8.44
N ASP A 56 19.01 6.70 7.11
CA ASP A 56 19.74 7.73 6.38
C ASP A 56 18.82 8.91 6.03
N SER A 57 19.37 10.13 6.09
CA SER A 57 18.67 11.37 5.71
C SER A 57 19.60 12.32 4.98
N TRP A 58 19.07 13.11 4.06
CA TRP A 58 19.84 14.14 3.37
C TRP A 58 20.32 15.26 4.30
N CYS A 59 21.63 15.53 4.31
CA CYS A 59 22.20 16.70 4.97
C CYS A 59 22.53 17.79 3.93
N PRO A 60 21.86 18.96 3.97
CA PRO A 60 22.09 20.03 2.99
C PRO A 60 23.49 20.64 3.07
N THR A 61 24.08 20.70 4.27
CA THR A 61 25.42 21.27 4.51
C THR A 61 26.51 20.38 3.92
N GLU A 62 26.37 19.07 4.08
CA GLU A 62 27.36 18.07 3.63
C GLU A 62 27.08 17.53 2.23
N GLN A 63 25.92 17.89 1.65
CA GLN A 63 25.44 17.41 0.35
C GLN A 63 25.54 15.89 0.19
N LYS A 64 25.23 15.15 1.26
CA LYS A 64 25.28 13.68 1.29
C LYS A 64 24.20 13.11 2.20
N CYS A 65 23.86 11.84 1.97
CA CYS A 65 23.08 11.07 2.92
C CYS A 65 23.95 10.77 4.14
N ILE A 66 23.46 11.18 5.30
CA ILE A 66 24.09 10.90 6.59
C ILE A 66 23.23 9.92 7.37
N ASN A 67 23.88 9.07 8.17
CA ASN A 67 23.15 8.18 9.06
C ASN A 67 22.85 8.90 10.37
N ILE A 68 21.57 9.22 10.63
CA ILE A 68 21.17 10.04 11.79
C ILE A 68 21.48 9.38 13.15
N LEU A 69 21.72 8.06 13.16
CA LEU A 69 22.12 7.33 14.37
C LEU A 69 23.62 7.38 14.63
N LYS A 70 24.44 7.61 13.60
CA LYS A 70 25.91 7.66 13.71
C LYS A 70 26.45 9.07 13.77
N GLU A 71 25.87 9.97 13.00
CA GLU A 71 26.38 11.33 12.81
C GLU A 71 25.23 12.33 12.75
N LYS A 72 25.51 13.58 13.15
CA LYS A 72 24.55 14.68 13.06
C LYS A 72 24.88 15.52 11.82
N CYS A 73 23.87 16.07 11.19
CA CYS A 73 24.10 17.11 10.17
C CYS A 73 24.69 18.32 10.88
N ALA A 74 25.91 18.71 10.48
CA ALA A 74 26.51 19.95 10.93
C ALA A 74 25.67 21.10 10.34
N LEU A 75 25.10 21.94 11.22
CA LEU A 75 24.33 23.12 10.83
C LEU A 75 25.25 24.24 10.36
#